data_AF-A0ABD5BUX1-F1
#
_entry.id   AF-A0ABD5BUX1-F1
#
_cell.length_a   1.000
_cell.length_b   1.000
_cell.length_c   1.000
_cell.angle_alpha   90.00
_cell.angle_beta   90.00
_cell.angle_gamma   90.00
#
_symmetry.space_group_name_H-M   'P 1'
#
loop_
_entity.id
_entity.type
_entity.pdbx_description
1 polymer ?
#
loop_
_entity_poly.entity_id
_entity_poly.type
_entity_poly.pdbx_seq_one_letter_code
_entity_poly.pdbx_strand_id
1 'polypeptide(L)'
;PATPPKRPMPCIQAMPVARLWEGKIYRVGASAGITRIGGDAKSSELLAQADIACYTAKHHGRGQVYLYEARQKQLLERQHELLSLQEVQTIVSEGQLRLLTRAVAPPATPLSAA
;
A
#
# COMPACT_ATOMS: atom_id res chain seq x y z
N PRO A 1 -18.87 -15.16 25.04
CA PRO A 1 -18.36 -13.80 24.75
C PRO A 1 -18.63 -13.41 23.29
N ALA A 2 -19.68 -12.62 23.06
CA ALA A 2 -20.11 -12.21 21.73
C ALA A 2 -19.09 -11.25 21.10
N THR A 3 -18.55 -11.59 19.94
CA THR A 3 -17.78 -10.65 19.12
C THR A 3 -18.67 -9.49 18.72
N PRO A 4 -18.26 -8.22 18.92
CA PRO A 4 -19.08 -7.08 18.55
C PRO A 4 -19.38 -7.11 17.04
N PRO A 5 -20.58 -6.67 16.62
CA PRO A 5 -20.99 -6.70 15.22
C PRO A 5 -19.99 -5.91 14.36
N LYS A 6 -19.45 -6.54 13.32
CA LYS A 6 -18.62 -5.88 12.31
C LYS A 6 -19.49 -4.83 11.61
N ARG A 7 -19.39 -3.56 12.02
CA ARG A 7 -19.93 -2.46 11.21
C ARG A 7 -19.21 -2.49 9.86
N PRO A 8 -19.90 -2.34 8.72
CA PRO A 8 -19.24 -2.18 7.45
C PRO A 8 -18.31 -0.96 7.55
N MET A 9 -17.04 -1.15 7.20
CA MET A 9 -16.07 -0.06 7.26
C MET A 9 -16.52 1.04 6.29
N PRO A 10 -16.51 2.31 6.70
CA PRO A 10 -16.83 3.40 5.79
C PRO A 10 -15.70 3.52 4.76
N CYS A 11 -15.93 2.95 3.58
CA CYS A 11 -15.09 3.16 2.40
C CYS A 11 -15.82 4.10 1.44
N ILE A 12 -15.12 5.13 0.97
CA ILE A 12 -15.61 6.00 -0.10
C ILE A 12 -14.91 5.56 -1.37
N GLN A 13 -15.66 5.27 -2.44
CA GLN A 13 -15.04 4.98 -3.73
C GLN A 13 -14.48 6.25 -4.35
N ALA A 14 -13.19 6.22 -4.68
CA ALA A 14 -12.54 7.26 -5.46
C ALA A 14 -12.71 6.95 -6.95
N MET A 15 -13.28 7.89 -7.70
CA MET A 15 -13.43 7.75 -9.13
C MET A 15 -12.08 7.95 -9.85
N PRO A 16 -11.70 7.05 -10.79
CA PRO A 16 -10.48 7.22 -11.55
C PRO A 16 -10.61 8.39 -12.52
N VAL A 17 -9.55 9.19 -12.63
CA VAL A 17 -9.48 10.35 -13.52
C VAL A 17 -8.84 9.92 -14.84
N ALA A 18 -9.46 10.29 -15.96
CA ALA A 18 -8.87 10.10 -17.27
C ALA A 18 -7.80 11.17 -17.55
N ARG A 19 -6.62 10.74 -17.96
CA ARG A 19 -5.49 11.59 -18.36
C ARG A 19 -5.08 11.23 -19.78
N LEU A 20 -4.97 12.26 -20.63
CA LEU A 20 -4.44 12.12 -21.99
C LEU A 20 -2.92 12.28 -21.93
N TRP A 21 -2.19 11.28 -22.38
CA TRP A 21 -0.73 11.32 -22.50
C TRP A 21 -0.33 10.64 -23.81
N GLU A 22 0.45 11.34 -24.65
CA GLU A 22 0.86 10.87 -25.99
C GLU A 22 -0.29 10.33 -26.85
N GLY A 23 -1.45 11.00 -26.81
CA GLY A 23 -2.64 10.59 -27.58
C GLY A 23 -3.37 9.35 -27.04
N LYS A 24 -2.91 8.77 -25.93
CA LYS A 24 -3.56 7.64 -25.24
C LYS A 24 -4.24 8.09 -23.95
N ILE A 25 -5.42 7.53 -23.68
CA ILE A 25 -6.17 7.79 -22.45
C ILE A 25 -5.76 6.78 -21.39
N TYR A 26 -5.21 7.28 -20.29
CA TYR A 26 -4.89 6.50 -19.09
C TYR A 26 -5.88 6.81 -17.99
N ARG A 27 -6.45 5.78 -17.36
CA ARG A 27 -7.31 5.94 -16.18
C ARG A 27 -6.43 5.82 -14.93
N VAL A 28 -6.21 6.94 -14.25
CA VAL A 28 -5.41 7.00 -13.03
C VAL A 28 -6.35 7.05 -11.83
N GLY A 29 -6.28 6.03 -10.98
CA GLY A 29 -6.96 5.99 -9.70
C GLY A 29 -6.03 6.39 -8.55
N ALA A 30 -6.61 6.80 -7.43
CA ALA A 30 -5.88 7.05 -6.19
C ALA A 30 -6.54 6.30 -5.03
N SER A 31 -5.72 5.85 -4.08
CA SER A 31 -6.15 5.39 -2.77
C SER A 31 -5.71 6.41 -1.73
N ALA A 32 -6.56 6.70 -0.75
CA ALA A 32 -6.24 7.67 0.30
C ALA A 32 -6.57 7.13 1.70
N GLY A 33 -5.75 7.50 2.67
CA GLY A 33 -5.98 7.25 4.09
C GLY A 33 -6.29 8.55 4.82
N ILE A 34 -7.31 8.54 5.67
CA ILE A 34 -7.72 9.68 6.49
C ILE A 34 -7.47 9.32 7.95
N THR A 35 -6.89 10.24 8.72
CA THR A 35 -6.92 10.14 10.19
C THR A 35 -7.59 11.37 10.81
N ARG A 36 -8.10 11.21 12.03
CA ARG A 36 -8.67 12.32 12.80
C ARG A 36 -7.57 12.96 13.63
N ILE A 37 -7.42 14.28 13.49
CA ILE A 37 -6.50 15.06 14.31
C ILE A 37 -7.22 15.43 15.61
N GLY A 38 -6.67 14.97 16.74
CA GLY A 38 -7.08 15.37 18.09
C GLY A 38 -6.07 16.33 18.72
N GLY A 39 -6.48 17.06 19.77
CA GLY A 39 -5.73 18.20 20.32
C GLY A 39 -4.28 17.91 20.74
N ASP A 40 -4.00 16.72 21.31
CA ASP A 40 -2.67 16.36 21.82
C ASP A 40 -1.94 15.30 20.98
N ALA A 41 -2.39 15.04 19.76
CA ALA A 41 -1.80 13.98 18.92
C ALA A 41 -0.45 14.42 18.33
N LYS A 42 0.56 13.54 18.44
CA LYS A 42 1.88 13.77 17.81
C LYS A 42 1.78 13.64 16.29
N SER A 43 2.50 14.49 15.56
CA SER A 43 2.53 14.47 14.09
C SER A 43 2.97 13.11 13.53
N SER A 44 3.97 12.47 14.15
CA SER A 44 4.45 11.14 13.76
C SER A 44 3.37 10.07 13.88
N GLU A 45 2.54 10.14 14.91
CA GLU A 45 1.46 9.21 15.14
C GLU A 45 0.33 9.41 14.12
N LEU A 46 -0.06 10.67 13.86
CA LEU A 46 -1.06 10.99 12.84
C LEU A 46 -0.62 10.52 11.43
N LEU A 47 0.66 10.71 11.09
CA LEU A 47 1.20 10.23 9.82
C LEU A 47 1.18 8.70 9.72
N ALA A 48 1.58 8.00 10.79
CA ALA A 48 1.52 6.55 10.82
C ALA A 48 0.07 6.03 10.69
N GLN A 49 -0.89 6.68 11.34
CA GLN A 49 -2.31 6.35 11.24
C GLN A 49 -2.85 6.56 9.82
N ALA A 50 -2.53 7.69 9.18
CA ALA A 50 -2.94 7.97 7.80
C ALA A 50 -2.30 6.98 6.82
N ASP A 51 -1.05 6.59 7.03
CA ASP A 51 -0.36 5.60 6.20
C ASP A 51 -0.98 4.20 6.33
N ILE A 52 -1.30 3.77 7.56
CA ILE A 52 -2.05 2.52 7.82
C ILE A 52 -3.40 2.50 7.08
N ALA A 53 -4.14 3.62 7.12
CA ALA A 53 -5.41 3.74 6.42
C ALA A 53 -5.22 3.69 4.89
N CYS A 54 -4.16 4.35 4.37
CA CYS A 54 -3.83 4.34 2.94
C CYS A 54 -3.40 2.94 2.47
N TYR A 55 -2.59 2.23 3.25
CA TYR A 55 -2.23 0.85 3.00
C TYR A 55 -3.47 -0.04 2.94
N THR A 56 -4.37 0.08 3.91
CA THR A 56 -5.64 -0.66 3.92
C THR A 56 -6.43 -0.39 2.63
N ALA A 57 -6.55 0.87 2.22
CA ALA A 57 -7.19 1.25 0.96
C ALA A 57 -6.52 0.66 -0.29
N LYS A 58 -5.19 0.48 -0.29
CA LYS A 58 -4.44 -0.13 -1.39
C LYS A 58 -4.64 -1.64 -1.47
N HIS A 59 -4.81 -2.33 -0.34
CA HIS A 59 -4.94 -3.79 -0.29
C HIS A 59 -6.40 -4.27 -0.33
N HIS A 60 -7.39 -3.44 0.03
CA HIS A 60 -8.82 -3.78 0.01
C HIS A 60 -9.55 -3.42 -1.31
N GLY A 61 -8.83 -3.40 -2.44
CA GLY A 61 -9.44 -3.22 -3.77
C GLY A 61 -9.00 -1.97 -4.55
N ARG A 62 -8.14 -1.11 -3.96
CA ARG A 62 -7.63 0.14 -4.56
C ARG A 62 -8.76 1.12 -4.95
N GLY A 63 -8.41 2.36 -5.30
CA GLY A 63 -9.40 3.35 -5.73
C GLY A 63 -10.43 3.69 -4.64
N GLN A 64 -10.03 3.60 -3.37
CA GLN A 64 -10.90 3.79 -2.21
C GLN A 64 -10.23 4.71 -1.20
N VAL A 65 -11.06 5.34 -0.38
CA VAL A 65 -10.64 6.15 0.76
C VAL A 65 -11.05 5.43 2.03
N TYR A 66 -10.10 5.26 2.96
CA TYR A 66 -10.32 4.61 4.25
C TYR A 66 -10.06 5.59 5.38
N LEU A 67 -10.91 5.55 6.40
CA LEU A 67 -10.67 6.22 7.68
C LEU A 67 -9.85 5.30 8.59
N TYR A 68 -8.89 5.87 9.31
CA TYR A 68 -8.09 5.16 10.29
C TYR A 68 -8.96 4.63 11.43
N GLU A 69 -8.79 3.33 11.73
CA GLU A 69 -9.32 2.68 12.92
C GLU A 69 -8.22 1.88 13.62
N ALA A 70 -8.21 1.86 14.96
CA ALA A 70 -7.23 1.10 15.74
C ALA A 70 -7.17 -0.40 15.37
N ARG A 71 -8.30 -0.96 14.90
CA ARG A 71 -8.37 -2.33 14.39
C ARG A 71 -7.52 -2.55 13.14
N GLN A 72 -7.39 -1.55 12.27
CA GLN A 72 -6.56 -1.65 11.06
C GLN A 72 -5.09 -1.82 11.45
N LYS A 73 -4.62 -1.09 12.47
CA LYS A 73 -3.28 -1.26 13.02
C LYS A 73 -3.06 -2.69 13.51
N GLN A 74 -3.99 -3.25 14.31
CA GLN A 74 -3.89 -4.63 14.78
C GLN A 74 -3.93 -5.65 13.63
N LEU A 75 -4.74 -5.41 12.60
CA LEU A 75 -4.81 -6.29 11.43
C LEU A 75 -3.54 -6.18 10.58
N LEU A 76 -2.96 -5.00 10.44
CA LEU A 76 -1.67 -4.79 9.77
C LEU A 76 -0.55 -5.47 10.53
N GLU A 77 -0.49 -5.31 11.86
CA GLU A 77 0.49 -5.99 12.72
C GLU A 77 0.39 -7.52 12.62
N ARG A 78 -0.83 -8.07 12.46
CA ARG A 78 -1.03 -9.51 12.21
C ARG A 78 -0.73 -9.93 10.77
N GLN A 79 -1.04 -9.09 9.78
CA GLN A 79 -0.73 -9.36 8.37
C GLN A 79 0.77 -9.19 8.06
N HIS A 80 1.46 -8.34 8.82
CA HIS A 80 2.92 -8.27 8.93
C HIS A 80 3.45 -9.41 9.83
N GLU A 81 2.88 -10.60 9.74
CA GLU A 81 3.71 -11.80 9.85
C GLU A 81 4.69 -11.74 8.68
N LEU A 82 5.78 -10.98 8.88
CA LEU A 82 7.02 -11.21 8.17
C LEU A 82 7.26 -12.71 8.24
N LEU A 83 7.59 -13.31 7.10
CA LEU A 83 8.02 -14.71 7.04
C LEU A 83 8.91 -14.96 8.25
N SER A 84 8.53 -15.92 9.07
CA SER A 84 9.30 -16.31 10.24
C SER A 84 10.72 -16.64 9.81
N LEU A 85 11.69 -16.51 10.73
CA LEU A 85 13.08 -16.86 10.43
C LEU A 85 13.20 -18.28 9.84
N GLN A 86 12.35 -19.20 10.28
CA GLN A 86 12.29 -20.56 9.76
C GLN A 86 11.77 -20.61 8.31
N GLU A 87 10.68 -19.91 7.99
CA GLU A 87 10.16 -19.86 6.61
C GLU A 87 11.17 -19.22 5.66
N VAL A 88 11.82 -18.13 6.08
CA VAL A 88 12.89 -17.51 5.29
C VAL A 88 14.05 -18.48 5.06
N GLN A 89 14.49 -19.19 6.10
CA GLN A 89 15.55 -20.18 5.99
C GLN A 89 15.17 -21.32 5.04
N THR A 90 13.93 -21.81 5.09
CA THR A 90 13.42 -22.86 4.18
C THR A 90 13.39 -22.36 2.74
N ILE A 91 12.87 -21.16 2.47
CA ILE A 91 12.84 -20.56 1.13
C ILE A 91 14.26 -20.49 0.53
N VAL A 92 15.25 -20.14 1.36
CA VAL A 92 16.65 -20.04 0.95
C VAL A 92 17.30 -21.41 0.78
N SER A 93 17.12 -22.33 1.73
CA SER A 93 17.78 -23.64 1.73
C SER A 93 17.22 -24.58 0.66
N GLU A 94 15.92 -24.50 0.38
CA GLU A 94 15.25 -25.28 -0.67
C GLU A 94 15.38 -24.65 -2.06
N GLY A 95 16.09 -23.52 -2.19
CA GLY A 95 16.36 -22.89 -3.50
C GLY A 95 15.10 -22.37 -4.20
N GLN A 96 14.11 -21.90 -3.45
CA GLN A 96 12.84 -21.42 -4.00
C GLN A 96 12.93 -20.02 -4.65
N LEU A 97 14.09 -19.37 -4.53
CA LEU A 97 14.37 -18.06 -5.14
C LEU A 97 14.93 -18.22 -6.55
N ARG A 98 14.40 -17.46 -7.50
CA ARG A 98 14.90 -17.40 -8.89
C ARG A 98 15.43 -16.01 -9.20
N LEU A 99 16.67 -15.93 -9.68
CA LEU A 99 17.24 -14.69 -10.18
C LEU A 99 16.78 -14.45 -11.61
N LEU A 100 16.00 -13.40 -11.82
CA LEU A 100 15.66 -12.92 -13.16
C LEU A 100 16.71 -11.89 -13.58
N THR A 101 17.39 -12.14 -14.70
CA THR A 101 18.37 -11.22 -15.26
C THR A 101 17.86 -10.63 -16.57
N ARG A 102 18.16 -9.36 -16.82
CA ARG A 102 17.87 -8.68 -18.08
C ARG A 102 19.12 -7.96 -18.55
N ALA A 103 19.58 -8.29 -19.75
CA ALA A 103 20.65 -7.54 -20.38
C ALA A 103 20.18 -6.10 -20.63
N VAL A 104 20.99 -5.15 -20.19
CA VAL A 104 20.82 -3.72 -20.46
C VAL A 104 22.01 -3.27 -21.28
N ALA A 105 21.75 -2.68 -22.44
CA ALA A 105 22.78 -2.03 -23.26
C ALA A 105 22.80 -0.53 -22.91
N PRO A 106 23.95 0.14 -23.06
CA PRO A 106 24.00 1.59 -23.02
C PRO A 106 23.02 2.19 -24.04
N PRO A 107 22.37 3.32 -23.75
CA PRO A 107 21.62 4.03 -24.78
C PRO A 107 22.58 4.40 -25.92
N ALA A 108 22.14 4.23 -27.18
CA ALA A 108 22.95 4.50 -28.37
C ALA A 108 23.47 5.96 -28.42
N THR A 109 22.80 6.87 -27.72
CA THR A 109 23.22 8.25 -27.48
C THR A 109 23.32 8.47 -25.98
N PRO A 110 24.46 8.97 -25.46
CA PRO A 110 24.53 9.38 -24.06
C PRO A 110 23.55 10.54 -23.84
N LEU A 111 22.68 10.39 -22.85
CA LEU A 111 21.86 11.48 -22.30
C LEU A 111 22.77 12.43 -21.51
N SER A 112 23.65 13.15 -22.19
CA SER A 112 24.24 14.36 -21.62
C SER A 112 23.20 15.47 -21.73
N ALA A 113 22.85 16.04 -20.58
CA ALA A 113 21.81 17.04 -20.37
C ALA A 113 21.85 18.18 -21.41
N ALA A 114 20.67 18.49 -21.96
CA ALA A 114 20.34 19.76 -22.57
C ALA A 114 19.63 20.65 -21.54
#